data_AF-A0A8H7HQY4-F1
#
_entry.id   AF-A0A8H7HQY4-F1
#
_cell.length_a   1.000
_cell.length_b   1.000
_cell.length_c   1.000
_cell.angle_alpha   90.00
_cell.angle_beta   90.00
_cell.angle_gamma   90.00
#
_symmetry.space_group_name_H-M   'P 1'
#
loop_
_entity.id
_entity.type
_entity.pdbx_description
1 polymer ?
#
loop_
_entity_poly.entity_id
_entity_poly.type
_entity_poly.pdbx_seq_one_letter_code
_entity_poly.pdbx_strand_id
1 'polypeptide(L)'
;MSTKTTLTVFTTASSVCKTPERFNTWLGEVQVDPNVRRTLPDQITDMVDESLQLPAWLFDPNSHYYQTFESVYPGRLHRWNLRRPATNSEPQNESTSKDLVHALHHILYVQDRHAVLSGSECHKKIHSESDLRQPLDRLAAHVWCTEVGTRDGFCFRSECTVKLPNTNIVRIADSTVDSILFLFNPNPQNSGSFKVIPTPVRAGLTCTTDMVDTLELVHWVTEYKKSDLAAVQRQVYYGMVSSLWQRRALGRMEDFVFGAAHNEQDLVVYAARWEMIPVEQSGEIARDINHPDTPAEGPSNFTATQPRQRTSTDVRHSAPPVIVVYEIATYQTVNLNHMIQFYLLMRASRHLAGQYQEEILRTPFIDVKEMAEEQGLYNWFSPPRRKDTTKSPSGLGSIHEEPGPSGAQEAILVADPQNEAEWRAEWDLDRRRAIEICGDGSLKGLKDNTSGGTEADWNDRMSSYLSSLY
;
A
#
# COMPACT_ATOMS: atom_id res chain seq x y z
N MET A 1 -29.66 -39.55 1.24
CA MET A 1 -28.91 -38.59 2.07
C MET A 1 -28.80 -37.29 1.29
N SER A 2 -29.45 -36.22 1.76
CA SER A 2 -29.44 -34.91 1.09
C SER A 2 -28.24 -34.11 1.60
N THR A 3 -27.25 -33.89 0.74
CA THR A 3 -26.12 -33.00 1.05
C THR A 3 -26.62 -31.56 0.95
N LYS A 4 -26.90 -30.93 2.10
CA LYS A 4 -27.10 -29.48 2.17
C LYS A 4 -25.79 -28.80 1.81
N THR A 5 -25.68 -28.32 0.58
CA THR A 5 -24.61 -27.41 0.18
C THR A 5 -24.90 -26.05 0.80
N THR A 6 -24.27 -25.75 1.94
CA THR A 6 -24.32 -24.41 2.52
C THR A 6 -23.55 -23.47 1.59
N LEU A 7 -24.29 -22.67 0.82
CA LEU A 7 -23.71 -21.59 0.03
C LEU A 7 -22.98 -20.65 0.98
N THR A 8 -21.65 -20.58 0.82
CA THR A 8 -20.83 -19.62 1.54
C THR A 8 -21.04 -18.25 0.92
N VAL A 9 -21.64 -17.31 1.65
CA VAL A 9 -21.78 -15.93 1.21
C VAL A 9 -20.50 -15.18 1.60
N PHE A 10 -19.74 -14.73 0.61
CA PHE A 10 -18.61 -13.84 0.82
C PHE A 10 -19.11 -12.42 1.10
N THR A 11 -18.52 -11.76 2.09
CA THR A 11 -18.82 -10.34 2.38
C THR A 11 -17.73 -9.48 1.74
N THR A 12 -18.10 -8.35 1.16
CA THR A 12 -17.14 -7.42 0.59
C THR A 12 -16.35 -6.70 1.69
N ALA A 13 -15.05 -6.44 1.47
CA ALA A 13 -14.21 -5.69 2.41
C ALA A 13 -14.84 -4.33 2.79
N SER A 14 -15.38 -3.61 1.80
CA SER A 14 -16.08 -2.34 2.00
C SER A 14 -17.27 -2.44 2.96
N SER A 15 -18.03 -3.54 2.92
CA SER A 15 -19.15 -3.75 3.86
C SER A 15 -18.66 -3.99 5.28
N VAL A 16 -17.57 -4.74 5.47
CA VAL A 16 -17.00 -4.99 6.80
C VAL A 16 -16.40 -3.71 7.38
N CYS A 17 -15.69 -2.93 6.55
CA CYS A 17 -15.15 -1.62 6.92
C CYS A 17 -16.20 -0.62 7.41
N LYS A 18 -17.48 -0.76 7.04
CA LYS A 18 -18.55 0.15 7.49
C LYS A 18 -19.17 -0.26 8.83
N THR A 19 -18.85 -1.45 9.35
CA THR A 19 -19.43 -1.99 10.58
C THR A 19 -18.31 -2.28 11.59
N PRO A 20 -18.05 -1.37 12.55
CA PRO A 20 -16.95 -1.49 13.51
C PRO A 20 -16.90 -2.86 14.22
N GLU A 21 -18.05 -3.42 14.58
CA GLU A 21 -18.13 -4.70 15.29
C GLU A 21 -17.65 -5.87 14.42
N ARG A 22 -18.04 -5.89 13.14
CA ARG A 22 -17.58 -6.89 12.19
C ARG A 22 -16.10 -6.73 11.88
N PHE A 23 -15.64 -5.49 11.76
CA PHE A 23 -14.23 -5.21 11.56
C PHE A 23 -13.37 -5.65 12.75
N ASN A 24 -13.79 -5.34 13.98
CA ASN A 24 -13.08 -5.77 15.20
C ASN A 24 -13.08 -7.29 15.36
N THR A 25 -14.18 -7.95 15.00
CA THR A 25 -14.24 -9.41 14.93
C THR A 25 -13.21 -9.94 13.95
N TRP A 26 -13.13 -9.35 12.74
CA TRP A 26 -12.14 -9.72 11.74
C TRP A 26 -10.71 -9.49 12.23
N LEU A 27 -10.41 -8.35 12.88
CA LEU A 27 -9.09 -8.07 13.48
C LEU A 27 -8.66 -9.16 14.46
N GLY A 28 -9.57 -9.60 15.33
CA GLY A 28 -9.30 -10.70 16.27
C GLY A 28 -8.98 -12.01 15.56
N GLU A 29 -9.68 -12.33 14.46
CA GLU A 29 -9.40 -13.54 13.68
C GLU A 29 -8.03 -13.49 12.96
N VAL A 30 -7.59 -12.31 12.54
CA VAL A 30 -6.31 -12.12 11.84
C VAL A 30 -5.15 -11.75 12.77
N GLN A 31 -5.36 -11.86 14.09
CA GLN A 31 -4.37 -11.63 15.15
C GLN A 31 -3.83 -10.20 15.19
N VAL A 32 -4.66 -9.19 14.89
CA VAL A 32 -4.26 -7.78 15.06
C VAL A 32 -4.61 -7.30 16.45
N ASP A 33 -3.64 -6.70 17.14
CA ASP A 33 -3.84 -5.98 18.39
C ASP A 33 -4.83 -4.82 18.13
N PRO A 34 -6.00 -4.79 18.79
CA PRO A 34 -6.98 -3.73 18.57
C PRO A 34 -6.47 -2.36 19.01
N ASN A 35 -5.42 -2.31 19.84
CA ASN A 35 -4.87 -1.07 20.36
C ASN A 35 -3.76 -0.54 19.45
N VAL A 36 -3.98 0.64 18.89
CA VAL A 36 -2.94 1.38 18.17
C VAL A 36 -1.94 1.94 19.16
N ARG A 37 -0.68 1.56 19.01
CA ARG A 37 0.39 2.01 19.89
C ARG A 37 0.96 3.34 19.43
N ARG A 38 1.31 4.19 20.39
CA ARG A 38 2.03 5.46 20.15
C ARG A 38 3.45 5.45 20.69
N THR A 39 3.78 4.47 21.52
CA THR A 39 5.15 4.18 21.89
C THR A 39 5.80 3.45 20.72
N LEU A 40 6.69 4.14 20.03
CA LEU A 40 7.33 3.66 18.81
C LEU A 40 8.55 2.78 19.13
N PRO A 41 8.78 1.69 18.38
CA PRO A 41 10.04 0.96 18.42
C PRO A 41 11.20 1.86 17.99
N ASP A 42 12.40 1.64 18.55
CA ASP A 42 13.58 2.49 18.30
C ASP A 42 13.82 2.78 16.82
N GLN A 43 13.77 1.75 15.97
CA GLN A 43 13.94 1.89 14.52
C GLN A 43 12.93 2.85 13.86
N ILE A 44 11.68 2.86 14.35
CA ILE A 44 10.63 3.77 13.86
C ILE A 44 10.81 5.16 14.47
N THR A 45 11.19 5.26 15.74
CA THR A 45 11.53 6.52 16.40
C THR A 45 12.64 7.24 15.66
N ASP A 46 13.76 6.56 15.37
CA ASP A 46 14.90 7.12 14.64
C ASP A 46 14.48 7.63 13.25
N MET A 47 13.65 6.87 12.55
CA MET A 47 13.13 7.23 11.23
C MET A 47 12.22 8.48 11.29
N VAL A 48 11.34 8.56 12.29
CA VAL A 48 10.48 9.74 12.51
C VAL A 48 11.34 10.94 12.87
N ASP A 49 12.30 10.79 13.77
CA ASP A 49 13.21 11.86 14.18
C ASP A 49 14.04 12.39 13.00
N GLU A 50 14.54 11.52 12.12
CA GLU A 50 15.21 11.93 10.88
C GLU A 50 14.27 12.73 9.97
N SER A 51 13.01 12.31 9.83
CA SER A 51 12.02 13.00 8.99
C SER A 51 11.67 14.41 9.49
N LEU A 52 11.87 14.68 10.77
CA LEU A 52 11.65 15.99 11.40
C LEU A 52 12.82 16.96 11.17
N GLN A 53 13.99 16.45 10.78
CA GLN A 53 15.16 17.28 10.50
C GLN A 53 15.03 17.92 9.12
N LEU A 54 14.65 19.19 9.08
CA LEU A 54 14.51 19.95 7.84
C LEU A 54 15.85 20.60 7.44
N PRO A 55 16.24 20.55 6.15
CA PRO A 55 17.48 21.19 5.71
C PRO A 55 17.48 22.70 5.95
N ALA A 56 18.62 23.22 6.41
CA ALA A 56 18.76 24.63 6.79
C ALA A 56 18.42 25.61 5.65
N TRP A 57 18.69 25.21 4.41
CA TRP A 57 18.45 26.02 3.22
C TRP A 57 16.96 26.30 2.98
N LEU A 58 16.06 25.46 3.49
CA LEU A 58 14.61 25.73 3.40
C LEU A 58 14.23 27.03 4.10
N PHE A 59 14.97 27.38 5.17
CA PHE A 59 14.72 28.58 5.95
C PHE A 59 15.47 29.81 5.45
N ASP A 60 16.29 29.67 4.41
CA ASP A 60 16.99 30.79 3.77
C ASP A 60 16.21 31.21 2.51
N PRO A 61 15.51 32.35 2.52
CA PRO A 61 14.76 32.82 1.35
C PRO A 61 15.65 33.11 0.14
N ASN A 62 16.97 33.26 0.34
CA ASN A 62 17.95 33.49 -0.72
C ASN A 62 18.70 32.21 -1.11
N SER A 63 18.26 31.04 -0.64
CA SER A 63 18.86 29.77 -1.01
C SER A 63 18.87 29.59 -2.52
N HIS A 64 20.03 29.20 -3.06
CA HIS A 64 20.18 28.93 -4.49
C HIS A 64 19.26 27.79 -4.97
N TYR A 65 18.84 26.91 -4.07
CA TYR A 65 17.89 25.84 -4.34
C TYR A 65 16.49 26.35 -4.75
N TYR A 66 16.15 27.61 -4.43
CA TYR A 66 14.88 28.21 -4.83
C TYR A 66 14.88 28.87 -6.20
N GLN A 67 16.04 29.05 -6.83
CA GLN A 67 16.17 29.77 -8.11
C GLN A 67 15.33 29.11 -9.22
N THR A 68 15.23 27.78 -9.23
CA THR A 68 14.42 27.03 -10.21
C THR A 68 12.91 27.22 -9.96
N PHE A 69 12.50 27.40 -8.70
CA PHE A 69 11.09 27.53 -8.30
C PHE A 69 10.52 28.94 -8.44
N GLU A 70 11.37 29.96 -8.38
CA GLU A 70 10.91 31.35 -8.45
C GLU A 70 10.19 31.67 -9.76
N SER A 71 10.60 31.01 -10.86
CA SER A 71 9.95 31.13 -12.16
C SER A 71 8.54 30.52 -12.21
N VAL A 72 8.32 29.40 -11.49
CA VAL A 72 7.06 28.64 -11.50
C VAL A 72 6.09 29.13 -10.42
N TYR A 73 6.62 29.54 -9.26
CA TYR A 73 5.87 29.94 -8.07
C TYR A 73 6.27 31.33 -7.57
N PRO A 74 6.17 32.38 -8.40
CA PRO A 74 6.66 33.72 -8.06
C PRO A 74 5.98 34.26 -6.79
N GLY A 75 6.79 34.73 -5.84
CA GLY A 75 6.34 35.32 -4.59
C GLY A 75 5.59 34.36 -3.64
N ARG A 76 5.52 33.05 -3.94
CA ARG A 76 5.01 32.05 -2.98
C ARG A 76 6.10 31.59 -2.03
N LEU A 77 7.32 31.45 -2.52
CA LEU A 77 8.51 31.12 -1.73
C LEU A 77 8.62 32.00 -0.48
N HIS A 78 8.45 33.32 -0.66
CA HIS A 78 8.54 34.29 0.44
C HIS A 78 7.34 34.26 1.39
N ARG A 79 6.21 33.69 0.96
CA ARG A 79 5.03 33.47 1.80
C ARG A 79 5.11 32.18 2.60
N TRP A 80 6.06 31.31 2.29
CA TRP A 80 6.35 30.14 3.10
C TRP A 80 7.04 30.62 4.37
N ASN A 81 6.22 30.95 5.37
CA ASN A 81 6.65 31.20 6.74
C ASN A 81 7.10 29.88 7.38
N LEU A 82 8.09 29.21 6.79
CA LEU A 82 8.75 28.07 7.39
C LEU A 82 9.43 28.60 8.65
N ARG A 83 8.80 28.38 9.80
CA ARG A 83 9.40 28.70 11.08
C ARG A 83 10.54 27.70 11.28
N ARG A 84 11.76 28.22 11.44
CA ARG A 84 12.88 27.41 11.86
C ARG A 84 12.50 26.72 13.18
N PRO A 85 12.53 25.38 13.26
CA PRO A 85 12.37 24.68 14.52
C PRO A 85 13.39 25.19 15.54
N ALA A 86 13.02 25.21 16.83
CA ALA A 86 13.95 25.61 17.89
C ALA A 86 15.10 24.60 18.08
N THR A 87 14.97 23.40 17.54
CA THR A 87 15.98 22.34 17.59
C THR A 87 17.10 22.61 16.60
N ASN A 88 18.34 22.34 17.03
CA ASN A 88 19.54 22.59 16.24
C ASN A 88 19.46 21.85 14.90
N SER A 89 19.47 22.60 13.80
CA SER A 89 19.61 22.06 12.46
C SER A 89 21.02 21.47 12.32
N GLU A 90 21.15 20.15 12.34
CA GLU A 90 22.39 19.52 11.90
C GLU A 90 22.57 19.76 10.38
N PRO A 91 23.83 19.80 9.91
CA PRO A 91 24.09 19.85 8.48
C PRO A 91 23.56 18.59 7.82
N GLN A 92 22.41 18.71 7.15
CA GLN A 92 21.84 17.61 6.39
C GLN A 92 22.77 17.17 5.25
N ASN A 93 22.67 15.89 4.89
CA ASN A 93 23.33 15.32 3.73
C ASN A 93 22.95 16.08 2.44
N GLU A 94 23.95 16.45 1.65
CA GLU A 94 23.79 17.10 0.34
C GLU A 94 22.88 16.28 -0.59
N SER A 95 22.90 14.94 -0.53
CA SER A 95 22.00 14.11 -1.34
C SER A 95 20.53 14.33 -0.99
N THR A 96 20.21 14.43 0.30
CA THR A 96 18.84 14.73 0.78
C THR A 96 18.37 16.07 0.28
N SER A 97 19.26 17.08 0.26
CA SER A 97 18.92 18.39 -0.27
C SER A 97 18.59 18.34 -1.76
N LYS A 98 19.38 17.62 -2.56
CA LYS A 98 19.13 17.46 -4.00
C LYS A 98 17.82 16.72 -4.29
N ASP A 99 17.58 15.60 -3.61
CA ASP A 99 16.34 14.83 -3.80
C ASP A 99 15.12 15.69 -3.41
N LEU A 100 15.20 16.40 -2.27
CA LEU A 100 14.12 17.27 -1.81
C LEU A 100 13.85 18.42 -2.78
N VAL A 101 14.88 18.98 -3.43
CA VAL A 101 14.73 19.99 -4.47
C VAL A 101 13.90 19.45 -5.62
N HIS A 102 14.15 18.22 -6.09
CA HIS A 102 13.33 17.62 -7.14
C HIS A 102 11.90 17.33 -6.67
N ALA A 103 11.74 16.86 -5.43
CA ALA A 103 10.44 16.56 -4.85
C ALA A 103 9.60 17.81 -4.55
N LEU A 104 10.22 18.98 -4.37
CA LEU A 104 9.54 20.20 -3.96
C LEU A 104 8.43 20.59 -4.94
N HIS A 105 8.60 20.38 -6.25
CA HIS A 105 7.53 20.61 -7.22
C HIS A 105 6.28 19.76 -6.92
N HIS A 106 6.45 18.48 -6.59
CA HIS A 106 5.36 17.57 -6.24
C HIS A 106 4.71 17.96 -4.90
N ILE A 107 5.52 18.33 -3.91
CA ILE A 107 5.05 18.80 -2.59
C ILE A 107 4.17 20.05 -2.74
N LEU A 108 4.62 21.04 -3.51
CA LEU A 108 3.86 22.25 -3.77
C LEU A 108 2.59 21.97 -4.57
N TYR A 109 2.66 21.05 -5.52
CA TYR A 109 1.49 20.61 -6.25
C TYR A 109 0.43 19.99 -5.34
N VAL A 110 0.83 19.14 -4.37
CA VAL A 110 -0.09 18.62 -3.34
C VAL A 110 -0.74 19.76 -2.58
N GLN A 111 0.07 20.67 -2.04
CA GLN A 111 -0.41 21.79 -1.23
C GLN A 111 -1.40 22.67 -2.01
N ASP A 112 -1.03 23.08 -3.22
CA ASP A 112 -1.84 23.97 -4.05
C ASP A 112 -3.17 23.34 -4.44
N ARG A 113 -3.13 22.06 -4.84
CA ARG A 113 -4.36 21.34 -5.17
C ARG A 113 -5.26 21.22 -3.95
N HIS A 114 -4.74 20.77 -2.82
CA HIS A 114 -5.54 20.63 -1.61
C HIS A 114 -6.09 21.98 -1.12
N ALA A 115 -5.31 23.05 -1.16
CA ALA A 115 -5.78 24.38 -0.77
C ALA A 115 -6.92 24.89 -1.68
N VAL A 116 -6.83 24.68 -3.00
CA VAL A 116 -7.89 25.06 -3.95
C VAL A 116 -9.15 24.24 -3.72
N LEU A 117 -9.00 22.92 -3.56
CA LEU A 117 -10.11 21.98 -3.44
C LEU A 117 -10.86 22.16 -2.11
N SER A 118 -10.15 22.42 -1.02
CA SER A 118 -10.75 22.66 0.30
C SER A 118 -11.30 24.08 0.47
N GLY A 119 -10.69 25.07 -0.18
CA GLY A 119 -11.05 26.48 0.00
C GLY A 119 -12.37 26.90 -0.65
N SER A 120 -12.94 26.08 -1.53
CA SER A 120 -14.11 26.47 -2.31
C SER A 120 -15.29 25.52 -2.16
N GLU A 121 -16.40 26.03 -1.63
CA GLU A 121 -17.66 25.29 -1.44
C GLU A 121 -18.23 24.71 -2.73
N CYS A 122 -18.08 25.41 -3.87
CA CYS A 122 -18.53 24.86 -5.15
C CYS A 122 -17.66 23.67 -5.60
N HIS A 123 -16.36 23.72 -5.31
CA HIS A 123 -15.42 22.65 -5.67
C HIS A 123 -15.60 21.43 -4.77
N LYS A 124 -15.91 21.60 -3.48
CA LYS A 124 -16.16 20.47 -2.56
C LYS A 124 -17.16 19.46 -3.09
N LYS A 125 -18.15 19.84 -3.90
CA LYS A 125 -19.15 18.89 -4.43
C LYS A 125 -18.78 18.25 -5.76
N ILE A 126 -17.82 18.82 -6.49
CA ILE A 126 -17.53 18.45 -7.87
C ILE A 126 -16.41 17.40 -7.95
N HIS A 127 -15.46 17.45 -7.02
CA HIS A 127 -14.27 16.61 -7.11
C HIS A 127 -14.49 15.18 -6.65
N SER A 128 -13.96 14.27 -7.45
CA SER A 128 -13.88 12.85 -7.15
C SER A 128 -12.81 12.58 -6.08
N GLU A 129 -12.88 11.40 -5.47
CA GLU A 129 -11.83 10.93 -4.57
C GLU A 129 -10.46 10.82 -5.28
N SER A 130 -10.48 10.45 -6.56
CA SER A 130 -9.28 10.36 -7.40
C SER A 130 -8.60 11.72 -7.59
N ASP A 131 -9.35 12.81 -7.76
CA ASP A 131 -8.79 14.16 -7.93
C ASP A 131 -7.98 14.62 -6.71
N LEU A 132 -8.43 14.25 -5.52
CA LEU A 132 -7.78 14.60 -4.24
C LEU A 132 -6.57 13.72 -3.95
N ARG A 133 -6.61 12.46 -4.40
CA ARG A 133 -5.54 11.48 -4.24
C ARG A 133 -4.39 11.69 -5.23
N GLN A 134 -4.68 12.04 -6.49
CA GLN A 134 -3.68 12.11 -7.56
C GLN A 134 -2.41 12.90 -7.20
N PRO A 135 -2.47 14.08 -6.55
CA PRO A 135 -1.24 14.80 -6.17
C PRO A 135 -0.33 14.00 -5.24
N LEU A 136 -0.90 13.27 -4.26
CA LEU A 136 -0.14 12.44 -3.34
C LEU A 136 0.41 11.20 -4.03
N ASP A 137 -0.37 10.56 -4.90
CA ASP A 137 0.12 9.42 -5.68
C ASP A 137 1.31 9.81 -6.56
N ARG A 138 1.31 11.04 -7.13
CA ARG A 138 2.46 11.56 -7.87
C ARG A 138 3.68 11.78 -6.98
N LEU A 139 3.50 12.29 -5.77
CA LEU A 139 4.59 12.45 -4.80
C LEU A 139 5.14 11.08 -4.38
N ALA A 140 4.27 10.10 -4.11
CA ALA A 140 4.68 8.74 -3.79
C ALA A 140 5.44 8.11 -4.97
N ALA A 141 4.91 8.18 -6.20
CA ALA A 141 5.60 7.67 -7.38
C ALA A 141 6.97 8.35 -7.62
N HIS A 142 7.09 9.63 -7.29
CA HIS A 142 8.37 10.34 -7.35
C HIS A 142 9.39 9.73 -6.38
N VAL A 143 9.03 9.63 -5.09
CA VAL A 143 9.88 9.04 -4.06
C VAL A 143 10.23 7.60 -4.43
N TRP A 144 9.25 6.78 -4.76
CA TRP A 144 9.48 5.35 -4.86
C TRP A 144 10.05 4.87 -6.18
N CYS A 145 9.79 5.57 -7.29
CA CYS A 145 10.16 5.10 -8.62
C CYS A 145 11.11 6.03 -9.37
N THR A 146 11.06 7.35 -9.13
CA THR A 146 11.81 8.32 -9.94
C THR A 146 13.20 8.56 -9.37
N GLU A 147 13.32 8.82 -8.07
CA GLU A 147 14.60 9.16 -7.44
C GLU A 147 15.63 8.02 -7.46
N VAL A 148 15.17 6.78 -7.30
CA VAL A 148 16.01 5.57 -7.28
C VAL A 148 16.12 4.88 -8.65
N GLY A 149 15.21 5.23 -9.57
CA GLY A 149 15.04 4.53 -10.83
C GLY A 149 14.41 3.14 -10.68
N THR A 150 13.98 2.57 -11.81
CA THR A 150 13.26 1.28 -11.84
C THR A 150 14.14 0.06 -11.53
N ARG A 151 15.46 0.25 -11.45
CA ARG A 151 16.44 -0.83 -11.22
C ARG A 151 16.55 -1.25 -9.76
N ASP A 152 15.99 -0.46 -8.85
CA ASP A 152 16.10 -0.72 -7.41
C ASP A 152 14.92 -1.57 -6.89
N GLY A 153 14.07 -2.07 -7.79
CA GLY A 153 13.03 -3.05 -7.47
C GLY A 153 11.88 -2.49 -6.62
N PHE A 154 11.54 -1.22 -6.83
CA PHE A 154 10.37 -0.56 -6.26
C PHE A 154 9.32 -0.29 -7.34
N CYS A 155 8.06 -0.68 -7.12
CA CYS A 155 6.97 -0.46 -8.05
C CYS A 155 5.78 0.16 -7.35
N PHE A 156 5.44 1.40 -7.70
CA PHE A 156 4.21 2.06 -7.26
C PHE A 156 3.07 1.71 -8.22
N ARG A 157 1.89 1.40 -7.68
CA ARG A 157 0.66 1.16 -8.45
C ARG A 157 -0.55 1.77 -7.75
N SER A 158 -1.49 2.25 -8.55
CA SER A 158 -2.82 2.66 -8.09
C SER A 158 -3.83 1.52 -8.24
N GLU A 159 -4.87 1.52 -7.41
CA GLU A 159 -6.07 0.68 -7.52
C GLU A 159 -5.74 -0.81 -7.61
N CYS A 160 -5.10 -1.34 -6.58
CA CYS A 160 -4.62 -2.71 -6.55
C CYS A 160 -5.51 -3.58 -5.66
N THR A 161 -5.88 -4.77 -6.16
CA THR A 161 -6.57 -5.77 -5.36
C THR A 161 -5.57 -6.61 -4.56
N VAL A 162 -5.73 -6.60 -3.25
CA VAL A 162 -4.96 -7.41 -2.30
C VAL A 162 -5.81 -8.55 -1.73
N LYS A 163 -5.22 -9.72 -1.56
CA LYS A 163 -5.83 -10.88 -0.91
C LYS A 163 -5.79 -10.72 0.59
N LEU A 164 -6.83 -11.18 1.26
CA LEU A 164 -6.90 -11.19 2.72
C LEU A 164 -6.82 -12.62 3.27
N PRO A 165 -6.26 -12.79 4.48
CA PRO A 165 -6.20 -14.10 5.13
C PRO A 165 -7.62 -14.66 5.33
N ASN A 166 -7.76 -15.97 5.20
CA ASN A 166 -9.06 -16.62 5.38
C ASN A 166 -9.42 -16.63 6.86
N THR A 167 -10.63 -16.18 7.18
CA THR A 167 -11.16 -16.22 8.53
C THR A 167 -12.46 -17.03 8.59
N ASN A 168 -12.80 -17.52 9.78
CA ASN A 168 -13.91 -18.44 9.93
C ASN A 168 -15.25 -17.71 9.97
N ILE A 169 -15.28 -16.55 10.61
CA ILE A 169 -16.47 -15.75 10.90
C ILE A 169 -16.69 -14.72 9.80
N VAL A 170 -15.68 -13.91 9.49
CA VAL A 170 -15.79 -12.78 8.54
C VAL A 170 -15.05 -13.07 7.23
N ARG A 171 -15.72 -13.78 6.32
CA ARG A 171 -15.11 -14.21 5.05
C ARG A 171 -15.00 -13.05 4.05
N ILE A 172 -13.80 -12.47 4.00
CA ILE A 172 -13.38 -11.48 3.00
C ILE A 172 -12.26 -12.11 2.18
N ALA A 173 -12.44 -12.20 0.86
CA ALA A 173 -11.42 -12.79 -0.01
C ALA A 173 -10.33 -11.78 -0.37
N ASP A 174 -10.74 -10.55 -0.65
CA ASP A 174 -9.89 -9.49 -1.16
C ASP A 174 -10.40 -8.09 -0.75
N SER A 175 -9.53 -7.10 -0.92
CA SER A 175 -9.84 -5.68 -0.84
C SER A 175 -9.14 -4.96 -1.99
N THR A 176 -9.75 -3.92 -2.54
CA THR A 176 -9.06 -2.99 -3.43
C THR A 176 -8.56 -1.84 -2.58
N VAL A 177 -7.28 -1.52 -2.73
CA VAL A 177 -6.65 -0.37 -2.06
C VAL A 177 -6.31 0.70 -3.07
N ASP A 178 -6.36 1.97 -2.66
CA ASP A 178 -6.21 3.08 -3.58
C ASP A 178 -4.80 3.18 -4.18
N SER A 179 -3.74 2.97 -3.40
CA SER A 179 -2.39 2.80 -3.94
C SER A 179 -1.47 1.93 -3.08
N ILE A 180 -0.50 1.30 -3.75
CA ILE A 180 0.46 0.36 -3.16
C ILE A 180 1.85 0.64 -3.68
N LEU A 181 2.84 0.47 -2.81
CA LEU A 181 4.21 0.19 -3.16
C LEU A 181 4.53 -1.30 -3.01
N PHE A 182 5.11 -1.87 -4.06
CA PHE A 182 5.69 -3.20 -4.07
C PHE A 182 7.22 -3.14 -4.04
N LEU A 183 7.81 -4.05 -3.27
CA LEU A 183 9.20 -4.50 -3.43
C LEU A 183 9.18 -5.69 -4.37
N PHE A 184 10.03 -5.69 -5.39
CA PHE A 184 10.18 -6.81 -6.30
C PHE A 184 11.65 -7.08 -6.58
N ASN A 185 11.95 -8.24 -7.16
CA ASN A 185 13.30 -8.53 -7.61
C ASN A 185 13.56 -7.84 -8.97
N PRO A 186 14.44 -6.82 -9.05
CA PRO A 186 14.70 -6.12 -10.30
C PRO A 186 15.47 -6.96 -11.32
N ASN A 187 16.07 -8.08 -10.91
CA ASN A 187 16.78 -8.98 -11.80
C ASN A 187 15.96 -10.26 -12.07
N PRO A 188 15.14 -10.28 -13.14
CA PRO A 188 14.30 -11.42 -13.46
C PRO A 188 15.09 -12.68 -13.84
N GLN A 189 16.38 -12.56 -14.18
CA GLN A 189 17.20 -13.73 -14.48
C GLN A 189 17.56 -14.52 -13.22
N ASN A 190 17.59 -13.86 -12.06
CA ASN A 190 17.81 -14.52 -10.77
C ASN A 190 16.51 -15.11 -10.18
N SER A 191 15.34 -14.87 -10.78
CA SER A 191 14.06 -15.46 -10.33
C SER A 191 13.91 -16.96 -10.61
N GLY A 192 14.92 -17.60 -11.20
CA GLY A 192 14.91 -19.05 -11.43
C GLY A 192 14.55 -19.83 -10.17
N SER A 193 14.95 -19.34 -8.99
CA SER A 193 14.64 -19.92 -7.68
C SER A 193 13.17 -19.77 -7.25
N PHE A 194 12.49 -18.65 -7.58
CA PHE A 194 11.08 -18.48 -7.24
C PHE A 194 10.17 -19.43 -8.03
N LYS A 195 10.52 -19.75 -9.28
CA LYS A 195 9.77 -20.73 -10.10
C LYS A 195 9.86 -22.16 -9.57
N VAL A 196 10.85 -22.47 -8.72
CA VAL A 196 10.99 -23.77 -8.06
C VAL A 196 9.97 -23.93 -6.93
N ILE A 197 9.43 -22.83 -6.42
CA ILE A 197 8.43 -22.86 -5.37
C ILE A 197 7.11 -23.43 -5.91
N PRO A 198 6.52 -24.44 -5.25
CA PRO A 198 5.24 -25.00 -5.66
C PRO A 198 4.17 -23.92 -5.79
N THR A 199 3.33 -24.01 -6.83
CA THR A 199 2.27 -23.02 -7.09
C THR A 199 1.36 -22.71 -5.88
N PRO A 200 0.97 -23.67 -5.02
CA PRO A 200 0.18 -23.36 -3.82
C PRO A 200 0.93 -22.44 -2.85
N VAL A 201 2.24 -22.65 -2.70
CA VAL A 201 3.11 -21.81 -1.88
C VAL A 201 3.25 -20.43 -2.49
N ARG A 202 3.52 -20.35 -3.80
CA ARG A 202 3.56 -19.06 -4.53
C ARG A 202 2.26 -18.29 -4.37
N ALA A 203 1.11 -18.96 -4.50
CA ALA A 203 -0.19 -18.32 -4.33
C ALA A 203 -0.38 -17.70 -2.94
N GLY A 204 0.15 -18.35 -1.89
CA GLY A 204 0.17 -17.83 -0.52
C GLY A 204 1.25 -16.75 -0.27
N LEU A 205 2.28 -16.70 -1.10
CA LEU A 205 3.29 -15.64 -1.10
C LEU A 205 2.89 -14.44 -1.96
N THR A 206 1.84 -14.54 -2.77
CA THR A 206 1.34 -13.44 -3.60
C THR A 206 0.17 -12.76 -2.91
N CYS A 207 0.37 -11.52 -2.50
CA CYS A 207 -0.69 -10.69 -1.93
C CYS A 207 -1.64 -10.13 -2.99
N THR A 208 -1.33 -10.20 -4.30
CA THR A 208 -2.21 -9.75 -5.38
C THR A 208 -2.85 -10.93 -6.13
N THR A 209 -3.97 -10.69 -6.81
CA THR A 209 -4.69 -11.71 -7.59
C THR A 209 -4.10 -11.96 -8.97
N ASP A 210 -3.37 -10.99 -9.51
CA ASP A 210 -3.07 -10.94 -10.94
C ASP A 210 -1.66 -11.41 -11.29
N MET A 211 -0.79 -11.66 -10.31
CA MET A 211 0.63 -11.95 -10.54
C MET A 211 1.10 -13.17 -9.74
N VAL A 212 1.31 -14.29 -10.42
CA VAL A 212 1.80 -15.55 -9.81
C VAL A 212 3.28 -15.80 -10.11
N ASP A 213 3.87 -15.03 -11.03
CA ASP A 213 5.20 -15.30 -11.57
C ASP A 213 6.31 -14.40 -11.03
N THR A 214 5.96 -13.34 -10.29
CA THR A 214 6.89 -12.42 -9.63
C THR A 214 6.60 -12.38 -8.12
N LEU A 215 7.66 -12.35 -7.31
CA LEU A 215 7.53 -12.07 -5.88
C LEU A 215 7.44 -10.54 -5.72
N GLU A 216 6.21 -10.05 -5.62
CA GLU A 216 5.92 -8.64 -5.33
C GLU A 216 5.44 -8.54 -3.87
N LEU A 217 6.21 -7.84 -3.04
CA LEU A 217 5.92 -7.66 -1.63
C LEU A 217 5.33 -6.30 -1.39
N VAL A 218 4.10 -6.23 -0.88
CA VAL A 218 3.53 -4.95 -0.44
C VAL A 218 4.41 -4.40 0.68
N HIS A 219 4.75 -3.12 0.63
CA HIS A 219 5.51 -2.46 1.69
C HIS A 219 4.86 -1.17 2.18
N TRP A 220 4.17 -0.45 1.29
CA TRP A 220 3.41 0.75 1.63
C TRP A 220 2.01 0.63 1.04
N VAL A 221 0.99 0.98 1.82
CA VAL A 221 -0.40 1.05 1.37
C VAL A 221 -0.92 2.45 1.63
N THR A 222 -1.70 3.01 0.71
CA THR A 222 -2.37 4.29 0.93
C THR A 222 -3.84 4.14 0.57
N GLU A 223 -4.69 4.69 1.42
CA GLU A 223 -6.14 4.74 1.22
C GLU A 223 -6.62 6.17 1.37
N TYR A 224 -7.64 6.52 0.61
CA TYR A 224 -8.28 7.80 0.65
C TYR A 224 -9.81 7.66 0.78
N LYS A 225 -10.36 8.38 1.75
CA LYS A 225 -11.81 8.62 1.82
C LYS A 225 -12.06 10.07 2.15
N LYS A 226 -13.09 10.64 1.53
CA LYS A 226 -13.45 12.03 1.78
C LYS A 226 -14.08 12.26 3.15
N SER A 227 -14.98 11.38 3.61
CA SER A 227 -15.89 11.72 4.71
C SER A 227 -15.76 10.89 5.98
N ASP A 228 -14.93 9.85 5.99
CA ASP A 228 -14.86 8.90 7.10
C ASP A 228 -13.42 8.46 7.36
N LEU A 229 -12.74 9.20 8.24
CA LEU A 229 -11.38 8.89 8.68
C LEU A 229 -11.28 7.47 9.26
N ALA A 230 -12.30 7.04 10.01
CA ALA A 230 -12.27 5.72 10.64
C ALA A 230 -12.41 4.60 9.58
N ALA A 231 -13.23 4.79 8.55
CA ALA A 231 -13.33 3.83 7.45
C ALA A 231 -12.02 3.75 6.64
N VAL A 232 -11.38 4.87 6.33
CA VAL A 232 -10.09 4.85 5.61
C VAL A 232 -9.00 4.17 6.43
N GLN A 233 -8.93 4.42 7.75
CA GLN A 233 -8.02 3.70 8.64
C GLN A 233 -8.25 2.19 8.60
N ARG A 234 -9.52 1.75 8.66
CA ARG A 234 -9.87 0.33 8.57
C ARG A 234 -9.49 -0.28 7.22
N GLN A 235 -9.60 0.49 6.12
CA GLN A 235 -9.17 0.03 4.80
C GLN A 235 -7.65 -0.13 4.71
N VAL A 236 -6.88 0.81 5.29
CA VAL A 236 -5.41 0.71 5.36
C VAL A 236 -4.98 -0.60 6.03
N TYR A 237 -5.72 -1.02 7.06
CA TYR A 237 -5.41 -2.26 7.78
C TYR A 237 -5.57 -3.50 6.90
N TYR A 238 -6.50 -3.52 5.93
CA TYR A 238 -6.61 -4.64 4.99
C TYR A 238 -5.31 -4.82 4.18
N GLY A 239 -4.80 -3.74 3.60
CA GLY A 239 -3.54 -3.79 2.85
C GLY A 239 -2.35 -4.14 3.74
N MET A 240 -2.25 -3.56 4.93
CA MET A 240 -1.16 -3.85 5.88
C MET A 240 -1.20 -5.30 6.37
N VAL A 241 -2.37 -5.84 6.74
CA VAL A 241 -2.54 -7.24 7.14
C VAL A 241 -2.17 -8.19 6.00
N SER A 242 -2.61 -7.90 4.77
CA SER A 242 -2.24 -8.68 3.59
C SER A 242 -0.71 -8.79 3.44
N SER A 243 -0.02 -7.66 3.53
CA SER A 243 1.45 -7.62 3.50
C SER A 243 2.09 -8.36 4.67
N LEU A 244 1.62 -8.16 5.90
CA LEU A 244 2.23 -8.77 7.06
C LEU A 244 2.10 -10.30 7.06
N TRP A 245 0.98 -10.83 6.59
CA TRP A 245 0.85 -12.27 6.39
C TRP A 245 1.81 -12.80 5.31
N GLN A 246 2.06 -12.01 4.25
CA GLN A 246 3.09 -12.31 3.26
C GLN A 246 4.50 -12.33 3.89
N ARG A 247 4.81 -11.35 4.75
CA ARG A 247 6.09 -11.31 5.50
C ARG A 247 6.24 -12.50 6.44
N ARG A 248 5.18 -12.87 7.15
CA ARG A 248 5.16 -14.06 8.02
C ARG A 248 5.44 -15.33 7.23
N ALA A 249 4.83 -15.48 6.05
CA ALA A 249 5.08 -16.63 5.17
C ALA A 249 6.53 -16.70 4.66
N LEU A 250 7.25 -15.58 4.65
CA LEU A 250 8.67 -15.49 4.32
C LEU A 250 9.59 -15.59 5.54
N GLY A 251 9.05 -15.80 6.75
CA GLY A 251 9.82 -15.78 8.01
C GLY A 251 10.35 -14.39 8.39
N ARG A 252 9.78 -13.33 7.81
CA ARG A 252 10.18 -11.92 7.99
C ARG A 252 9.27 -11.18 8.95
N MET A 253 9.02 -11.76 10.11
CA MET A 253 8.02 -11.24 11.06
C MET A 253 8.37 -9.87 11.64
N GLU A 254 9.66 -9.54 11.70
CA GLU A 254 10.18 -8.27 12.22
C GLU A 254 10.12 -7.12 11.20
N ASP A 255 9.89 -7.41 9.91
CA ASP A 255 9.84 -6.39 8.87
C ASP A 255 8.62 -5.48 9.06
N PHE A 256 8.86 -4.18 9.10
CA PHE A 256 7.78 -3.19 9.11
C PHE A 256 7.09 -3.06 7.74
N VAL A 257 5.79 -2.87 7.80
CA VAL A 257 4.91 -2.48 6.70
C VAL A 257 4.27 -1.14 7.06
N PHE A 258 4.13 -0.26 6.08
CA PHE A 258 3.58 1.08 6.27
C PHE A 258 2.20 1.24 5.64
N GLY A 259 1.41 2.12 6.24
CA GLY A 259 0.08 2.48 5.77
C GLY A 259 -0.17 3.97 5.92
N ALA A 260 -0.82 4.61 4.96
CA ALA A 260 -1.22 6.01 5.02
C ALA A 260 -2.73 6.14 4.83
N ALA A 261 -3.41 6.66 5.85
CA ALA A 261 -4.83 6.97 5.82
C ALA A 261 -5.01 8.46 5.53
N HIS A 262 -5.57 8.78 4.37
CA HIS A 262 -5.78 10.14 3.92
C HIS A 262 -7.27 10.50 3.97
N ASN A 263 -7.61 11.55 4.70
CA ASN A 263 -8.97 12.07 4.83
C ASN A 263 -8.99 13.59 4.68
N GLU A 264 -9.53 14.06 3.55
CA GLU A 264 -9.54 15.48 3.18
C GLU A 264 -8.15 16.13 3.21
N GLN A 265 -7.81 16.81 4.31
CA GLN A 265 -6.51 17.45 4.51
C GLN A 265 -5.61 16.67 5.46
N ASP A 266 -6.17 15.76 6.24
CA ASP A 266 -5.45 15.03 7.28
C ASP A 266 -4.88 13.74 6.69
N LEU A 267 -3.62 13.48 7.01
CA LEU A 267 -2.89 12.31 6.56
C LEU A 267 -2.23 11.64 7.76
N VAL A 268 -2.71 10.46 8.15
CA VAL A 268 -2.17 9.69 9.27
C VAL A 268 -1.35 8.53 8.73
N VAL A 269 -0.12 8.38 9.23
CA VAL A 269 0.79 7.30 8.83
C VAL A 269 0.92 6.29 9.95
N TYR A 270 0.88 5.02 9.57
CA TYR A 270 1.01 3.86 10.41
C TYR A 270 2.23 3.03 10.01
N ALA A 271 2.81 2.36 10.98
CA ALA A 271 3.72 1.23 10.77
C ALA A 271 3.11 0.00 11.47
N ALA A 272 3.38 -1.20 10.97
CA ALA A 272 3.03 -2.42 11.68
C ALA A 272 4.03 -3.54 11.40
N ARG A 273 4.12 -4.47 12.34
CA ARG A 273 4.90 -5.71 12.25
C ARG A 273 4.27 -6.80 13.10
N TRP A 274 4.78 -8.01 13.03
CA TRP A 274 4.44 -9.04 14.01
C TRP A 274 5.27 -8.85 15.28
N GLU A 275 4.67 -9.12 16.44
CA GLU A 275 5.36 -9.16 17.73
C GLU A 275 5.00 -10.42 18.51
N MET A 276 5.99 -10.95 19.24
CA MET A 276 5.79 -12.00 20.22
C MET A 276 5.34 -11.37 21.54
N ILE A 277 4.09 -11.60 21.95
CA ILE A 277 3.60 -11.13 23.25
C ILE A 277 4.10 -12.08 24.35
N PRO A 278 4.79 -11.58 25.40
CA PRO A 278 5.08 -12.37 26.58
C PRO A 278 3.80 -12.93 27.20
N VAL A 279 3.78 -14.21 27.56
CA VAL A 279 2.59 -14.92 28.10
C VAL A 279 1.95 -14.18 29.28
N GLU A 280 2.74 -13.46 30.06
CA GLU A 280 2.30 -12.66 31.22
C GLU A 280 1.34 -11.52 30.83
N GLN A 281 1.48 -10.95 29.63
CA GLN A 281 0.62 -9.86 29.12
C GLN A 281 -0.59 -10.39 28.33
N SER A 282 -0.54 -11.64 27.86
CA SER A 282 -1.64 -12.24 27.08
C SER A 282 -2.93 -12.41 27.89
N GLY A 283 -2.84 -12.49 29.23
CA GLY A 283 -3.99 -12.66 30.12
C GLY A 283 -4.88 -11.42 30.26
N GLU A 284 -4.34 -10.23 30.00
CA GLU A 284 -5.10 -8.96 30.04
C GLU A 284 -5.83 -8.72 28.72
N ILE A 285 -5.19 -8.99 27.58
CA ILE A 285 -5.78 -8.78 26.25
C ILE A 285 -7.04 -9.64 26.01
N ALA A 286 -7.04 -10.88 26.51
CA ALA A 286 -8.16 -11.80 26.30
C ALA A 286 -9.43 -11.45 27.11
N ARG A 287 -9.30 -10.68 28.20
CA ARG A 287 -10.42 -10.38 29.11
C ARG A 287 -11.24 -9.17 28.68
N ASP A 288 -10.67 -8.26 27.91
CA ASP A 288 -11.34 -7.01 27.52
C ASP A 288 -12.30 -7.18 26.31
N ILE A 289 -12.12 -8.26 25.53
CA ILE A 289 -12.88 -8.47 24.28
C ILE A 289 -14.22 -9.19 24.53
N ASN A 290 -14.40 -9.87 25.66
CA ASN A 290 -15.56 -10.72 25.92
C ASN A 290 -16.02 -10.71 27.39
N HIS A 291 -16.73 -9.66 27.84
CA HIS A 291 -17.97 -9.86 28.63
C HIS A 291 -18.63 -8.53 29.06
N PRO A 292 -19.96 -8.37 28.86
CA PRO A 292 -20.77 -7.55 29.76
C PRO A 292 -20.94 -8.30 31.09
N ASP A 293 -20.43 -7.72 32.17
CA ASP A 293 -20.51 -8.26 33.52
C ASP A 293 -21.97 -8.51 33.94
N THR A 294 -22.28 -9.78 34.20
CA THR A 294 -23.50 -10.18 34.93
C THR A 294 -23.05 -10.87 36.22
N PRO A 295 -23.32 -10.30 37.41
CA PRO A 295 -22.92 -10.92 38.66
C PRO A 295 -23.93 -12.01 39.05
N ALA A 296 -23.46 -13.24 39.20
CA ALA A 296 -24.20 -14.30 39.89
C ALA A 296 -23.29 -15.00 40.91
N GLU A 297 -23.61 -14.76 42.17
CA GLU A 297 -23.02 -15.39 43.35
C GLU A 297 -23.41 -16.88 43.44
N GLY A 298 -22.47 -17.71 43.90
CA GLY A 298 -22.76 -19.08 44.33
C GLY A 298 -21.52 -19.81 44.86
N PRO A 299 -21.45 -20.18 46.15
CA PRO A 299 -20.31 -20.88 46.72
C PRO A 299 -20.47 -22.40 46.59
N SER A 300 -19.45 -23.10 46.09
CA SER A 300 -19.38 -24.56 46.21
C SER A 300 -17.99 -25.01 46.67
N ASN A 301 -17.96 -25.52 47.90
CA ASN A 301 -16.84 -26.20 48.52
C ASN A 301 -16.69 -27.60 47.91
N PHE A 302 -15.59 -27.86 47.20
CA PHE A 302 -15.12 -29.22 46.99
C PHE A 302 -13.60 -29.32 47.13
N THR A 303 -13.19 -30.03 48.17
CA THR A 303 -11.84 -30.47 48.46
C THR A 303 -11.51 -31.67 47.57
N ALA A 304 -10.43 -31.62 46.81
CA ALA A 304 -9.95 -32.78 46.04
C ALA A 304 -8.42 -32.95 46.12
N THR A 305 -8.08 -34.20 46.40
CA THR A 305 -6.81 -34.88 46.60
C THR A 305 -5.82 -34.71 45.43
N GLN A 306 -4.56 -34.38 45.73
CA GLN A 306 -3.49 -34.25 44.72
C GLN A 306 -2.87 -35.62 44.33
N PRO A 307 -2.74 -35.93 43.03
CA PRO A 307 -1.84 -36.95 42.53
C PRO A 307 -0.51 -36.36 42.03
N ARG A 308 0.56 -36.96 42.55
CA ARG A 308 1.97 -37.03 42.11
C ARG A 308 2.27 -36.47 40.70
N GLN A 309 2.99 -35.34 40.67
CA GLN A 309 3.54 -34.70 39.48
C GLN A 309 4.67 -35.54 38.84
N ARG A 310 4.49 -35.88 37.57
CA ARG A 310 5.59 -36.23 36.65
C ARG A 310 6.13 -34.92 36.09
N THR A 311 7.45 -34.73 36.17
CA THR A 311 8.18 -33.66 35.51
C THR A 311 8.13 -33.85 33.99
N SER A 312 7.06 -33.34 33.39
CA SER A 312 7.00 -32.99 31.97
C SER A 312 7.93 -31.80 31.77
N THR A 313 8.86 -31.89 30.82
CA THR A 313 9.53 -30.73 30.24
C THR A 313 8.45 -29.87 29.60
N ASP A 314 7.90 -28.94 30.38
CA ASP A 314 6.96 -27.91 29.93
C ASP A 314 7.67 -27.08 28.87
N VAL A 315 7.41 -27.43 27.61
CA VAL A 315 7.58 -26.50 26.50
C VAL A 315 6.65 -25.35 26.81
N ARG A 316 7.19 -24.26 27.36
CA ARG A 316 6.43 -23.02 27.60
C ARG A 316 5.86 -22.61 26.26
N HIS A 317 4.58 -22.89 26.05
CA HIS A 317 3.85 -22.43 24.88
C HIS A 317 3.85 -20.91 24.94
N SER A 318 4.71 -20.27 24.15
CA SER A 318 4.65 -18.83 23.92
C SER A 318 3.28 -18.52 23.33
N ALA A 319 2.69 -17.38 23.72
CA ALA A 319 1.49 -16.89 23.08
C ALA A 319 1.72 -16.78 21.57
N PRO A 320 0.67 -16.95 20.74
CA PRO A 320 0.80 -16.73 19.31
C PRO A 320 1.25 -15.29 19.05
N PRO A 321 2.07 -15.06 18.01
CA PRO A 321 2.43 -13.71 17.60
C PRO A 321 1.18 -12.93 17.20
N VAL A 322 1.22 -11.61 17.40
CA VAL A 322 0.16 -10.71 16.95
C VAL A 322 0.72 -9.62 16.06
N ILE A 323 -0.10 -9.06 15.19
CA ILE A 323 0.20 -7.84 14.45
C ILE A 323 -0.01 -6.65 15.38
N VAL A 324 1.02 -5.82 15.52
CA VAL A 324 0.95 -4.57 16.29
C VAL A 324 1.02 -3.41 15.31
N VAL A 325 0.09 -2.46 15.47
CA VAL A 325 0.02 -1.24 14.66
C VAL A 325 0.46 -0.04 15.50
N TYR A 326 1.32 0.79 14.92
CA TYR A 326 1.83 2.03 15.50
C TYR A 326 1.33 3.21 14.68
N GLU A 327 0.76 4.22 15.34
CA GLU A 327 0.51 5.54 14.74
C GLU A 327 1.81 6.34 14.83
N ILE A 328 2.48 6.57 13.68
CA ILE A 328 3.84 7.12 13.68
C ILE A 328 3.87 8.63 13.45
N ALA A 329 2.93 9.15 12.65
CA ALA A 329 2.85 10.59 12.35
C ALA A 329 1.47 11.01 11.83
N THR A 330 1.13 12.28 12.03
CA THR A 330 -0.03 12.94 11.42
C THR A 330 0.41 14.21 10.71
N TYR A 331 -0.03 14.38 9.48
CA TYR A 331 0.32 15.48 8.58
C TYR A 331 -0.93 16.19 8.07
N GLN A 332 -0.72 17.38 7.53
CA GLN A 332 -1.76 18.16 6.86
C GLN A 332 -1.31 18.50 5.45
N THR A 333 -2.08 18.12 4.44
CA THR A 333 -1.70 18.27 3.02
C THR A 333 -1.55 19.72 2.58
N VAL A 334 -2.26 20.64 3.23
CA VAL A 334 -2.18 22.09 3.00
C VAL A 334 -1.00 22.76 3.72
N ASN A 335 -0.31 22.05 4.61
CA ASN A 335 0.83 22.56 5.36
C ASN A 335 2.14 22.09 4.73
N LEU A 336 2.92 23.05 4.22
CA LEU A 336 4.19 22.76 3.53
C LEU A 336 5.21 22.03 4.42
N ASN A 337 5.35 22.41 5.69
CA ASN A 337 6.26 21.72 6.62
C ASN A 337 5.86 20.25 6.77
N HIS A 338 4.56 19.99 6.96
CA HIS A 338 4.06 18.63 7.13
C HIS A 338 4.30 17.80 5.87
N MET A 339 4.11 18.38 4.69
CA MET A 339 4.35 17.64 3.44
C MET A 339 5.83 17.40 3.14
N ILE A 340 6.73 18.30 3.55
CA ILE A 340 8.18 18.04 3.49
C ILE A 340 8.55 16.92 4.47
N GLN A 341 8.04 16.95 5.70
CA GLN A 341 8.28 15.89 6.69
C GLN A 341 7.73 14.54 6.21
N PHE A 342 6.52 14.53 5.63
CA PHE A 342 5.94 13.32 5.06
C PHE A 342 6.79 12.76 3.90
N TYR A 343 7.31 13.63 3.03
CA TYR A 343 8.27 13.24 2.00
C TYR A 343 9.53 12.60 2.60
N LEU A 344 10.13 13.24 3.61
CA LEU A 344 11.33 12.72 4.27
C LEU A 344 11.06 11.40 4.97
N LEU A 345 9.88 11.23 5.58
CA LEU A 345 9.44 9.97 6.16
C LEU A 345 9.36 8.86 5.10
N MET A 346 8.70 9.11 3.96
CA MET A 346 8.65 8.13 2.87
C MET A 346 10.05 7.76 2.36
N ARG A 347 10.96 8.73 2.28
CA ARG A 347 12.37 8.50 1.89
C ARG A 347 13.12 7.64 2.91
N ALA A 348 12.93 7.87 4.20
CA ALA A 348 13.52 7.06 5.26
C ALA A 348 12.93 5.64 5.28
N SER A 349 11.61 5.51 5.10
CA SER A 349 10.94 4.22 4.90
C SER A 349 11.47 3.49 3.66
N ARG A 350 11.81 4.21 2.58
CA ARG A 350 12.43 3.63 1.39
C ARG A 350 13.81 3.05 1.66
N HIS A 351 14.62 3.74 2.45
CA HIS A 351 15.91 3.21 2.85
C HIS A 351 15.76 1.88 3.60
N LEU A 352 14.83 1.84 4.56
CA LEU A 352 14.50 0.61 5.30
C LEU A 352 13.97 -0.51 4.38
N ALA A 353 13.10 -0.15 3.43
CA ALA A 353 12.58 -1.07 2.44
C ALA A 353 13.67 -1.73 1.59
N GLY A 354 14.71 -0.96 1.20
CA GLY A 354 15.88 -1.46 0.48
C GLY A 354 16.66 -2.50 1.30
N GLN A 355 16.83 -2.27 2.60
CA GLN A 355 17.47 -3.24 3.50
C GLN A 355 16.67 -4.56 3.54
N TYR A 356 15.34 -4.49 3.69
CA TYR A 356 14.48 -5.68 3.66
C TYR A 356 14.55 -6.41 2.32
N GLN A 357 14.56 -5.68 1.21
CA GLN A 357 14.68 -6.26 -0.12
C GLN A 357 16.00 -7.02 -0.27
N GLU A 358 17.14 -6.44 0.15
CA GLU A 358 18.43 -7.13 0.11
C GLU A 358 18.42 -8.43 0.93
N GLU A 359 17.86 -8.39 2.13
CA GLU A 359 17.77 -9.56 3.01
C GLU A 359 16.89 -10.67 2.43
N ILE A 360 15.76 -10.29 1.83
CA ILE A 360 14.86 -11.23 1.15
C ILE A 360 15.54 -11.86 -0.06
N LEU A 361 16.27 -11.07 -0.85
CA LEU A 361 16.98 -11.57 -2.03
C LEU A 361 18.18 -12.46 -1.65
N ARG A 362 18.76 -12.28 -0.46
CA ARG A 362 19.82 -13.15 0.07
C ARG A 362 19.30 -14.45 0.68
N THR A 363 18.03 -14.50 1.07
CA THR A 363 17.43 -15.66 1.74
C THR A 363 17.15 -16.78 0.72
N PRO A 364 17.74 -17.99 0.87
CA PRO A 364 17.46 -19.10 -0.02
C PRO A 364 15.98 -19.49 0.04
N PHE A 365 15.31 -19.62 -1.12
CA PHE A 365 13.89 -20.00 -1.17
C PHE A 365 13.59 -21.42 -0.67
N ILE A 366 14.61 -22.27 -0.51
CA ILE A 366 14.47 -23.59 0.12
C ILE A 366 14.01 -23.42 1.57
N ASP A 367 14.61 -22.47 2.29
CA ASP A 367 14.31 -22.18 3.69
C ASP A 367 12.87 -21.65 3.84
N VAL A 368 12.41 -20.84 2.89
CA VAL A 368 11.03 -20.33 2.84
C VAL A 368 10.02 -21.47 2.72
N LYS A 369 10.29 -22.47 1.88
CA LYS A 369 9.40 -23.62 1.71
C LYS A 369 9.28 -24.41 3.01
N GLU A 370 10.41 -24.72 3.64
CA GLU A 370 10.46 -25.49 4.89
C GLU A 370 9.73 -24.76 6.02
N MET A 371 10.02 -23.47 6.23
CA MET A 371 9.35 -22.65 7.26
C MET A 371 7.84 -22.62 7.10
N ALA A 372 7.37 -22.48 5.85
CA ALA A 372 5.95 -22.33 5.61
C ALA A 372 5.18 -23.66 5.66
N GLU A 373 5.84 -24.80 5.41
CA GLU A 373 5.31 -26.13 5.71
C GLU A 373 5.22 -26.37 7.23
N GLU A 374 6.26 -26.02 8.00
CA GLU A 374 6.30 -26.23 9.46
C GLU A 374 5.26 -25.42 10.23
N GLN A 375 5.02 -24.18 9.82
CA GLN A 375 4.14 -23.26 10.55
C GLN A 375 2.66 -23.36 10.12
N GLY A 376 2.32 -24.21 9.14
CA GLY A 376 0.94 -24.32 8.64
C GLY A 376 0.40 -23.00 8.05
N LEU A 377 1.28 -22.16 7.50
CA LEU A 377 1.02 -20.75 7.16
C LEU A 377 0.04 -20.53 6.00
N TYR A 378 -0.36 -21.58 5.27
CA TYR A 378 -1.09 -21.45 4.01
C TYR A 378 -2.61 -21.44 4.12
N ASN A 379 -3.19 -20.94 5.20
CA ASN A 379 -4.64 -20.72 5.29
C ASN A 379 -5.08 -19.45 4.53
N TRP A 380 -4.54 -19.22 3.33
CA TRP A 380 -5.08 -18.24 2.39
C TRP A 380 -6.25 -18.87 1.64
N PHE A 381 -7.21 -18.04 1.17
CA PHE A 381 -8.17 -18.54 0.19
C PHE A 381 -7.41 -19.06 -1.04
N SER A 382 -7.64 -20.32 -1.40
CA SER A 382 -7.31 -20.75 -2.76
C SER A 382 -8.12 -19.86 -3.70
N PRO A 383 -7.50 -19.09 -4.61
CA PRO A 383 -8.26 -18.27 -5.54
C PRO A 383 -9.26 -19.19 -6.24
N PRO A 384 -10.54 -18.78 -6.38
CA PRO A 384 -11.51 -19.58 -7.10
C PRO A 384 -10.90 -19.84 -8.47
N ARG A 385 -10.69 -21.12 -8.82
CA ARG A 385 -10.19 -21.49 -10.14
C ARG A 385 -11.08 -20.78 -11.15
N ARG A 386 -10.54 -19.82 -11.90
CA ARG A 386 -11.27 -19.20 -13.02
C ARG A 386 -11.76 -20.38 -13.84
N LYS A 387 -13.09 -20.58 -13.87
CA LYS A 387 -13.67 -21.57 -14.77
C LYS A 387 -13.36 -21.03 -16.15
N ASP A 388 -12.47 -21.68 -16.87
CA ASP A 388 -12.21 -21.35 -18.27
C ASP A 388 -13.54 -21.39 -19.02
N THR A 389 -14.09 -20.21 -19.31
CA THR A 389 -15.36 -20.04 -20.02
C THR A 389 -15.19 -20.19 -21.53
N THR A 390 -14.14 -20.87 -22.00
CA THR A 390 -13.91 -21.19 -23.41
C THR A 390 -14.81 -22.31 -23.96
N LYS A 391 -15.98 -22.55 -23.37
CA LYS A 391 -17.07 -23.24 -24.08
C LYS A 391 -17.92 -22.21 -24.80
N SER A 392 -17.51 -21.88 -26.03
CA SER A 392 -18.37 -21.22 -27.01
C SER A 392 -19.66 -22.04 -27.20
N PRO A 393 -20.85 -21.50 -26.90
CA PRO A 393 -22.10 -22.14 -27.27
C PRO A 393 -22.38 -21.79 -28.72
N SER A 394 -22.03 -22.69 -29.64
CA SER A 394 -22.62 -22.71 -30.97
C SER A 394 -24.07 -23.16 -30.85
N GLY A 395 -25.01 -22.23 -30.87
CA GLY A 395 -26.45 -22.54 -30.83
C GLY A 395 -27.33 -21.32 -31.00
N LEU A 396 -27.67 -21.00 -32.26
CA LEU A 396 -28.77 -20.10 -32.61
C LEU A 396 -30.08 -20.60 -31.99
N GLY A 397 -30.79 -19.73 -31.29
CA GLY A 397 -32.14 -19.97 -30.81
C GLY A 397 -32.81 -18.68 -30.35
N SER A 398 -33.51 -18.01 -31.28
CA SER A 398 -34.31 -16.80 -31.09
C SER A 398 -35.63 -17.13 -30.40
N ILE A 399 -35.93 -16.53 -29.23
CA ILE A 399 -37.32 -16.37 -28.74
C ILE A 399 -37.47 -14.99 -28.05
N HIS A 400 -38.59 -14.36 -28.41
CA HIS A 400 -39.20 -13.11 -27.94
C HIS A 400 -39.49 -13.07 -26.43
N GLU A 401 -39.33 -11.91 -25.78
CA GLU A 401 -40.04 -11.54 -24.54
C GLU A 401 -40.54 -10.08 -24.57
N GLU A 402 -41.74 -9.88 -24.00
CA GLU A 402 -42.39 -8.60 -23.67
C GLU A 402 -42.08 -8.16 -22.22
N PRO A 403 -42.31 -6.88 -21.84
CA PRO A 403 -41.75 -6.30 -20.63
C PRO A 403 -42.73 -6.23 -19.42
N GLY A 404 -42.19 -6.42 -18.21
CA GLY A 404 -42.85 -6.17 -16.92
C GLY A 404 -41.82 -6.01 -15.77
N PRO A 405 -42.16 -5.36 -14.64
CA PRO A 405 -41.47 -4.14 -14.22
C PRO A 405 -40.34 -4.28 -13.18
N SER A 406 -39.28 -3.50 -13.44
CA SER A 406 -38.38 -2.76 -12.55
C SER A 406 -38.38 -3.09 -11.04
N GLY A 407 -37.43 -3.94 -10.65
CA GLY A 407 -36.81 -3.96 -9.31
C GLY A 407 -35.30 -3.77 -9.45
N ALA A 408 -34.72 -2.86 -8.67
CA ALA A 408 -33.31 -2.49 -8.74
C ALA A 408 -32.37 -3.69 -8.54
N GLN A 409 -31.58 -4.00 -9.56
CA GLN A 409 -30.42 -4.88 -9.51
C GLN A 409 -29.17 -4.04 -9.78
N GLU A 410 -28.21 -4.12 -8.85
CA GLU A 410 -26.83 -3.67 -9.06
C GLU A 410 -26.22 -4.43 -10.25
N ALA A 411 -25.75 -3.66 -11.23
CA ALA A 411 -25.09 -4.16 -12.41
C ALA A 411 -23.72 -4.76 -12.04
N ILE A 412 -23.52 -6.03 -12.36
CA ILE A 412 -22.19 -6.60 -12.56
C ILE A 412 -21.64 -5.93 -13.83
N LEU A 413 -20.69 -5.01 -13.68
CA LEU A 413 -19.92 -4.44 -14.78
C LEU A 413 -19.07 -5.56 -15.39
N VAL A 414 -19.59 -6.20 -16.43
CA VAL A 414 -18.77 -6.89 -17.41
C VAL A 414 -18.08 -5.80 -18.22
N ALA A 415 -16.75 -5.79 -18.24
CA ALA A 415 -15.98 -4.84 -19.04
C ALA A 415 -16.48 -4.89 -20.50
N ASP A 416 -17.04 -3.78 -20.97
CA ASP A 416 -17.48 -3.61 -22.34
C ASP A 416 -16.24 -3.51 -23.25
N PRO A 417 -16.03 -4.45 -24.19
CA PRO A 417 -14.90 -4.42 -25.13
C PRO A 417 -14.84 -3.14 -25.98
N GLN A 418 -15.96 -2.41 -26.13
CA GLN A 418 -15.94 -1.11 -26.81
C GLN A 418 -15.21 -0.03 -26.00
N ASN A 419 -15.22 -0.13 -24.66
CA ASN A 419 -14.58 0.85 -23.77
C ASN A 419 -13.04 0.73 -23.80
N GLU A 420 -12.50 -0.48 -24.04
CA GLU A 420 -11.05 -0.69 -24.22
C GLU A 420 -10.55 -0.11 -25.56
N ALA A 421 -11.37 -0.17 -26.61
CA ALA A 421 -11.05 0.43 -27.91
C ALA A 421 -11.12 1.96 -27.87
N GLU A 422 -12.10 2.51 -27.16
CA GLU A 422 -12.22 3.96 -26.94
C GLU A 422 -11.04 4.50 -26.12
N TRP A 423 -10.66 3.82 -25.04
CA TRP A 423 -9.51 4.22 -24.21
C TRP A 423 -8.18 4.13 -24.97
N ARG A 424 -7.98 3.09 -25.81
CA ARG A 424 -6.80 3.00 -26.70
C ARG A 424 -6.78 4.12 -27.75
N ALA A 425 -7.95 4.47 -28.31
CA ALA A 425 -8.05 5.55 -29.28
C ALA A 425 -7.77 6.92 -28.65
N GLU A 426 -8.21 7.15 -27.42
CA GLU A 426 -7.93 8.36 -26.64
C GLU A 426 -6.45 8.47 -26.27
N TRP A 427 -5.84 7.36 -25.83
CA TRP A 427 -4.39 7.28 -25.58
C TRP A 427 -3.56 7.57 -26.84
N ASP A 428 -3.93 7.02 -28.00
CA ASP A 428 -3.25 7.30 -29.27
C ASP A 428 -3.50 8.73 -29.79
N LEU A 429 -4.58 9.38 -29.37
CA LEU A 429 -4.85 10.79 -29.68
C LEU A 429 -3.96 11.71 -28.83
N ASP A 430 -3.85 11.43 -27.53
CA ASP A 430 -2.99 12.19 -26.62
C ASP A 430 -1.51 11.99 -26.93
N ARG A 431 -1.10 10.79 -27.33
CA ARG A 431 0.23 10.51 -27.87
C ARG A 431 0.53 11.34 -29.13
N ARG A 432 -0.44 11.49 -30.04
CA ARG A 432 -0.27 12.33 -31.25
C ARG A 432 -0.23 13.82 -30.94
N ARG A 433 -1.04 14.29 -29.99
CA ARG A 433 -0.99 15.68 -29.51
C ARG A 433 0.33 15.99 -28.83
N ALA A 434 0.89 15.06 -28.04
CA ALA A 434 2.22 15.22 -27.45
C ALA A 434 3.30 15.36 -28.54
N ILE A 435 3.17 14.61 -29.65
CA ILE A 435 4.09 14.72 -30.80
C ILE A 435 3.91 16.05 -31.55
N GLU A 436 2.68 16.55 -31.71
CA GLU A 436 2.39 17.85 -32.35
C GLU A 436 2.84 19.05 -31.48
N ILE A 437 2.62 18.98 -30.17
CA ILE A 437 3.02 20.03 -29.22
C ILE A 437 4.56 20.14 -29.13
N CYS A 438 5.28 19.04 -29.36
CA CYS A 438 6.73 19.03 -29.46
C CYS A 438 7.29 19.50 -30.81
N GLY A 439 6.43 19.98 -31.74
CA GLY A 439 6.82 20.35 -33.10
C GLY A 439 6.82 21.85 -33.37
N ASP A 440 7.91 22.55 -33.02
CA ASP A 440 8.31 23.76 -33.75
C ASP A 440 9.71 23.57 -34.39
N GLY A 441 9.70 23.33 -35.70
CA GLY A 441 10.50 24.12 -36.62
C GLY A 441 11.97 23.79 -36.88
N SER A 442 12.66 22.92 -36.13
CA SER A 442 14.11 22.70 -36.34
C SER A 442 14.53 21.25 -36.58
N LEU A 443 13.97 20.61 -37.62
CA LEU A 443 14.48 19.32 -38.13
C LEU A 443 14.27 19.18 -39.65
N LYS A 444 14.47 20.27 -40.40
CA LYS A 444 14.48 20.22 -41.87
C LYS A 444 15.75 19.59 -42.47
N GLY A 445 16.69 19.12 -41.65
CA GLY A 445 17.96 18.52 -42.09
C GLY A 445 18.04 16.99 -42.00
N LEU A 446 16.99 16.28 -41.55
CA LEU A 446 17.09 14.84 -41.23
C LEU A 446 16.11 13.97 -42.03
N LYS A 447 15.80 14.36 -43.28
CA LYS A 447 14.99 13.54 -44.18
C LYS A 447 15.79 12.63 -45.10
N ASP A 448 17.10 12.77 -45.16
CA ASP A 448 17.97 11.92 -45.99
C ASP A 448 18.93 11.14 -45.11
N ASN A 449 18.45 10.03 -44.55
CA ASN A 449 19.24 8.82 -44.23
C ASN A 449 18.33 7.76 -43.59
N THR A 450 17.44 7.21 -44.40
CA THR A 450 16.69 5.98 -44.09
C THR A 450 17.55 4.76 -44.40
N SER A 451 18.29 4.27 -43.41
CA SER A 451 18.57 2.82 -43.26
C SER A 451 19.30 2.53 -41.94
N GLY A 452 18.64 1.85 -41.00
CA GLY A 452 19.35 0.94 -40.08
C GLY A 452 19.50 1.32 -38.60
N GLY A 453 18.66 2.18 -38.02
CA GLY A 453 18.64 2.36 -36.56
C GLY A 453 17.88 1.24 -35.86
N THR A 454 18.53 0.47 -34.99
CA THR A 454 17.88 -0.55 -34.15
C THR A 454 17.09 0.09 -33.02
N GLU A 455 16.15 -0.64 -32.42
CA GLU A 455 15.33 -0.18 -31.28
C GLU A 455 16.19 0.27 -30.07
N ALA A 456 17.38 -0.31 -29.91
CA ALA A 456 18.36 0.13 -28.92
C ALA A 456 18.87 1.57 -29.18
N ASP A 457 19.05 1.94 -30.45
CA ASP A 457 19.52 3.25 -30.88
C ASP A 457 18.46 4.35 -30.60
N TRP A 458 17.19 3.96 -30.64
CA TRP A 458 16.07 4.82 -30.23
C TRP A 458 15.98 4.99 -28.72
N ASN A 459 16.18 3.92 -27.94
CA ASN A 459 16.15 3.99 -26.49
C ASN A 459 17.32 4.81 -25.92
N ASP A 460 18.53 4.69 -26.48
CA ASP A 460 19.67 5.53 -26.09
C ASP A 460 19.44 7.01 -26.43
N ARG A 461 18.84 7.31 -27.58
CA ARG A 461 18.50 8.69 -27.97
C ARG A 461 17.40 9.27 -27.09
N MET A 462 16.38 8.48 -26.73
CA MET A 462 15.32 8.92 -25.83
C MET A 462 15.87 9.15 -24.41
N SER A 463 16.75 8.27 -23.94
CA SER A 463 17.39 8.41 -22.63
C SER A 463 18.31 9.63 -22.58
N SER A 464 19.10 9.88 -23.63
CA SER A 464 19.95 11.06 -23.74
C SER A 464 19.15 12.36 -23.86
N TYR A 465 17.99 12.34 -24.51
CA TYR A 465 17.11 13.50 -24.64
C TYR A 465 16.40 13.82 -23.32
N LEU A 466 15.90 12.80 -22.61
CA LEU A 466 15.33 12.97 -21.27
C LEU A 466 16.37 13.49 -20.28
N SER A 467 17.62 13.02 -20.35
CA SER A 467 18.73 13.57 -19.55
C SER A 467 19.16 14.99 -19.94
N SER A 468 18.64 15.55 -21.05
CA SER A 468 18.90 16.94 -21.46
C SER A 468 17.75 17.90 -21.14
N LEU A 469 16.60 17.36 -20.72
CA LEU A 469 15.41 18.12 -20.31
C LEU A 469 15.33 18.31 -18.78
N TYR A 470 16.28 17.73 -18.05
CA TYR A 470 16.53 17.89 -16.61
C TYR A 470 18.01 18.23 -16.43
#